data_AF-A0A953XWP9-F1
#
_entry.id   AF-A0A953XWP9-F1
#
_cell.length_a   1.000
_cell.length_b   1.000
_cell.length_c   1.000
_cell.angle_alpha   90.00
_cell.angle_beta   90.00
_cell.angle_gamma   90.00
#
_symmetry.space_group_name_H-M   'P 1'
#
loop_
_entity.id
_entity.type
_entity.pdbx_description
1 polymer ?
#
loop_
_entity_poly.entity_id
_entity_poly.type
_entity_poly.pdbx_seq_one_letter_code
_entity_poly.pdbx_strand_id
1 'polypeptide(L)'
;KKVYARYASEKKRRFKWLPSSLFKKELGEHLLEDAKSLLTLLNEAGAWDPKRDQKLLDLIDLLTKKHAKDKVLIFSQFADSVDYLVEQLEKEGITAVAGATGGSSDPTSLAWRFSPVSNEKRAAVKPEDELRILIATDVLSEGQNLQDAAIVVNFDLPWAIIRLIQRAGRVDRIGQKSDKISCYSYLPAEGIERIIRLRGRVRQRLRENAEVVGSDEAFFEDADGQTRILDLYNEKSGILDDKDDEVDLASYAYQIWHDATKDNKELAKQVEALEPVSYSTKPITPNANLQEGVLVYSRTNHDTDALAYVNLQGQSVTESQLEILKLAACEPDTPAIPKHQTHHQLVEETVNELVKKETLVGGQLGSSRGARFRVYERLKNIAEQQRNTLFQNPELEKAVEDIYRFPLREVAKDTLNRQFKAGITDEDLVKLVLDLRSQSKLNQITEEQQRHYARIICSMGLARPEGK
;
A
#
# COMPACT_ATOMS: atom_id res chain seq x y z
N LYS A 1 -8.11 -28.82 26.55
CA LYS A 1 -7.69 -28.66 27.97
C LYS A 1 -6.16 -28.69 28.18
N LYS A 2 -5.39 -29.71 27.74
CA LYS A 2 -3.92 -29.76 27.92
C LYS A 2 -3.15 -28.57 27.31
N VAL A 3 -3.53 -28.14 26.11
CA VAL A 3 -2.91 -27.00 25.41
C VAL A 3 -3.11 -25.68 26.16
N TYR A 4 -4.32 -25.44 26.65
CA TYR A 4 -4.64 -24.26 27.45
C TYR A 4 -3.86 -24.23 28.77
N ALA A 5 -3.75 -25.37 29.46
CA ALA A 5 -2.96 -25.49 30.67
C ALA A 5 -1.49 -25.12 30.45
N ARG A 6 -0.88 -25.63 29.35
CA ARG A 6 0.51 -25.31 28.98
C ARG A 6 0.70 -23.82 28.67
N TYR A 7 -0.26 -23.19 27.99
CA TYR A 7 -0.18 -21.76 27.71
C TYR A 7 -0.37 -20.90 28.96
N ALA A 8 -1.28 -21.29 29.85
CA ALA A 8 -1.58 -20.57 31.09
C ALA A 8 -0.47 -20.67 32.15
N SER A 9 0.36 -21.71 32.14
CA SER A 9 1.49 -21.88 33.05
C SER A 9 2.82 -21.44 32.42
N GLU A 10 3.39 -22.27 31.55
CA GLU A 10 4.77 -22.15 31.03
C GLU A 10 4.95 -20.94 30.12
N LYS A 11 3.92 -20.58 29.34
CA LYS A 11 3.99 -19.49 28.37
C LYS A 11 3.17 -18.26 28.77
N LYS A 12 2.79 -18.13 30.04
CA LYS A 12 1.90 -17.08 30.54
C LYS A 12 2.33 -15.66 30.14
N ARG A 13 3.64 -15.38 30.16
CA ARG A 13 4.22 -14.07 29.83
C ARG A 13 4.34 -13.78 28.33
N ARG A 14 4.12 -14.77 27.45
CA ARG A 14 4.21 -14.58 25.99
C ARG A 14 2.93 -14.02 25.37
N PHE A 15 1.84 -13.97 26.13
CA PHE A 15 0.53 -13.56 25.62
C PHE A 15 -0.09 -12.50 26.52
N LYS A 16 -0.78 -11.53 25.92
CA LYS A 16 -1.70 -10.65 26.64
C LYS A 16 -3.01 -11.41 26.82
N TRP A 17 -3.37 -11.68 28.07
CA TRP A 17 -4.60 -12.41 28.41
C TRP A 17 -5.78 -11.45 28.45
N LEU A 18 -6.86 -11.82 27.75
CA LEU A 18 -8.10 -11.07 27.83
C LEU A 18 -8.84 -11.42 29.14
N PRO A 19 -9.40 -10.43 29.85
CA PRO A 19 -10.25 -10.67 31.02
C PRO A 19 -11.41 -11.61 30.69
N SER A 20 -11.68 -12.57 31.57
CA SER A 20 -12.82 -13.49 31.40
C SER A 20 -14.17 -12.79 31.36
N SER A 21 -14.27 -11.59 31.93
CA SER A 21 -15.45 -10.73 31.89
C SER A 21 -15.82 -10.23 30.49
N LEU A 22 -14.88 -10.23 29.54
CA LEU A 22 -15.17 -9.91 28.13
C LEU A 22 -15.92 -11.05 27.41
N PHE A 23 -15.86 -12.27 27.95
CA PHE A 23 -16.54 -13.43 27.39
C PHE A 23 -17.93 -13.57 28.02
N LYS A 24 -18.84 -12.68 27.61
CA LYS A 24 -20.25 -12.72 28.01
C LYS A 24 -20.90 -14.03 27.55
N LYS A 25 -21.95 -14.46 28.28
CA LYS A 25 -22.72 -15.65 27.90
C LYS A 25 -23.28 -15.54 26.47
N GLU A 26 -23.76 -14.36 26.09
CA GLU A 26 -24.24 -14.02 24.74
C GLU A 26 -23.17 -14.25 23.66
N LEU A 27 -21.91 -13.86 23.92
CA LEU A 27 -20.80 -14.11 22.99
C LEU A 27 -20.56 -15.62 22.80
N GLY A 28 -20.67 -16.40 23.87
CA GLY A 28 -20.57 -17.85 23.80
C GLY A 28 -21.70 -18.48 22.98
N GLU A 29 -22.92 -17.95 23.10
CA GLU A 29 -24.09 -18.38 22.32
C GLU A 29 -23.90 -18.05 20.83
N HIS A 30 -23.50 -16.81 20.49
CA HIS A 30 -23.22 -16.41 19.11
C HIS A 30 -22.08 -17.23 18.48
N LEU A 31 -20.96 -17.42 19.18
CA LEU A 31 -19.85 -18.23 18.67
C LEU A 31 -20.25 -19.69 18.43
N LEU A 32 -21.16 -20.23 19.25
CA LEU A 32 -21.68 -21.57 19.05
C LEU A 32 -22.62 -21.64 17.83
N GLU A 33 -23.44 -20.61 17.61
CA GLU A 33 -24.31 -20.48 16.45
C GLU A 33 -23.50 -20.34 15.15
N ASP A 34 -22.46 -19.50 15.16
CA ASP A 34 -21.51 -19.36 14.06
C ASP A 34 -20.82 -20.69 13.76
N ALA A 35 -20.30 -21.37 14.79
CA ALA A 35 -19.65 -22.67 14.63
C ALA A 35 -20.60 -23.72 14.05
N LYS A 36 -21.86 -23.77 14.50
CA LYS A 36 -22.87 -24.66 13.94
C LYS A 36 -23.14 -24.33 12.47
N SER A 37 -23.27 -23.06 12.13
CA SER A 37 -23.52 -22.61 10.76
C SER A 37 -22.37 -23.00 9.84
N LEU A 38 -21.12 -22.78 10.26
CA LEU A 38 -19.93 -23.18 9.53
C LEU A 38 -19.82 -24.69 9.35
N LEU A 39 -20.16 -25.48 10.38
CA LEU A 39 -20.15 -26.94 10.30
C LEU A 39 -21.27 -27.47 9.37
N THR A 40 -22.44 -26.85 9.38
CA THR A 40 -23.53 -27.18 8.45
C THR A 40 -23.09 -26.92 7.01
N LEU A 41 -22.51 -25.75 6.73
CA LEU A 41 -21.96 -25.42 5.42
C LEU A 41 -20.87 -26.40 4.97
N LEU A 42 -19.98 -26.79 5.89
CA LEU A 42 -18.93 -27.78 5.61
C LEU A 42 -19.53 -29.15 5.25
N ASN A 43 -20.57 -29.57 5.96
CA ASN A 43 -21.28 -30.83 5.66
C ASN A 43 -22.02 -30.78 4.31
N GLU A 44 -22.64 -29.64 3.98
CA GLU A 44 -23.31 -29.43 2.69
C GLU A 44 -22.32 -29.42 1.52
N ALA A 45 -21.15 -28.80 1.70
CA ALA A 45 -20.08 -28.80 0.70
C ALA A 45 -19.53 -30.21 0.44
N GLY A 46 -19.48 -31.05 1.49
CA GLY A 46 -19.01 -32.43 1.42
C GLY A 46 -17.48 -32.53 1.34
N ALA A 47 -17.00 -33.70 0.90
CA ALA A 47 -15.57 -33.90 0.69
C ALA A 47 -15.11 -33.17 -0.59
N TRP A 48 -13.93 -32.55 -0.51
CA TRP A 48 -13.31 -31.91 -1.67
C TRP A 48 -12.99 -32.95 -2.76
N ASP A 49 -13.42 -32.69 -3.99
CA ASP A 49 -13.12 -33.52 -5.16
C ASP A 49 -12.19 -32.76 -6.11
N PRO A 50 -10.88 -33.08 -6.16
CA PRO A 50 -9.92 -32.42 -7.04
C PRO A 50 -10.30 -32.47 -8.52
N LYS A 51 -11.09 -33.47 -8.95
CA LYS A 51 -11.53 -33.60 -10.36
C LYS A 51 -12.53 -32.51 -10.77
N ARG A 52 -13.13 -31.82 -9.80
CA ARG A 52 -14.07 -30.72 -10.04
C ARG A 52 -13.41 -29.35 -9.87
N ASP A 53 -12.12 -29.32 -9.53
CA ASP A 53 -11.34 -28.10 -9.40
C ASP A 53 -10.88 -27.63 -10.79
N GLN A 54 -11.69 -26.79 -11.43
CA GLN A 54 -11.37 -26.25 -12.76
C GLN A 54 -10.02 -25.52 -12.78
N LYS A 55 -9.65 -24.86 -11.67
CA LYS A 55 -8.41 -24.08 -11.58
C LYS A 55 -7.18 -24.99 -11.58
N LEU A 56 -7.26 -26.11 -10.85
CA LEU A 56 -6.26 -27.16 -10.91
C LEU A 56 -6.17 -27.79 -12.30
N LEU A 57 -7.30 -28.11 -12.93
CA LEU A 57 -7.33 -28.69 -14.28
C LEU A 57 -6.68 -27.75 -15.31
N ASP A 58 -6.99 -26.45 -15.26
CA ASP A 58 -6.37 -25.45 -16.12
C ASP A 58 -4.87 -25.30 -15.84
N LEU A 59 -4.45 -25.44 -14.59
CA LEU A 59 -3.04 -25.38 -14.21
C LEU A 59 -2.27 -26.59 -14.77
N ILE A 60 -2.84 -27.80 -14.66
CA ILE A 60 -2.28 -29.02 -15.24
C ILE A 60 -2.15 -28.86 -16.76
N ASP A 61 -3.18 -28.34 -17.43
CA ASP A 61 -3.15 -28.08 -18.87
C ASP A 61 -2.03 -27.10 -19.25
N LEU A 62 -1.89 -26.01 -18.49
CA LEU A 62 -0.84 -25.02 -18.67
C LEU A 62 0.56 -25.65 -18.51
N LEU A 63 0.76 -26.48 -17.49
CA LEU A 63 2.05 -27.12 -17.16
C LEU A 63 2.40 -28.30 -18.06
N THR A 64 1.43 -28.92 -18.73
CA THR A 64 1.66 -30.12 -19.57
C THR A 64 1.62 -29.82 -21.06
N LYS A 65 0.84 -28.83 -21.51
CA LYS A 65 0.72 -28.48 -22.93
C LYS A 65 1.53 -27.26 -23.30
N LYS A 66 1.33 -26.14 -22.59
CA LYS A 66 1.93 -24.85 -22.98
C LYS A 66 3.36 -24.70 -22.46
N HIS A 67 3.57 -25.03 -21.19
CA HIS A 67 4.84 -24.91 -20.49
C HIS A 67 5.27 -26.29 -20.00
N ALA A 68 5.42 -27.25 -20.92
CA ALA A 68 5.77 -28.64 -20.64
C ALA A 68 7.27 -28.86 -20.35
N LYS A 69 8.12 -27.93 -20.80
CA LYS A 69 9.58 -27.95 -20.60
C LYS A 69 10.14 -26.77 -19.81
N ASP A 70 9.37 -25.70 -19.62
CA ASP A 70 9.82 -24.49 -18.90
C ASP A 70 9.85 -24.64 -17.38
N LYS A 71 10.69 -23.87 -16.71
CA LYS A 71 10.60 -23.69 -15.25
C LYS A 71 9.46 -22.75 -14.90
N VAL A 72 8.62 -23.14 -13.95
CA VAL A 72 7.41 -22.40 -13.58
C VAL A 72 7.39 -22.13 -12.08
N LEU A 73 7.27 -20.85 -11.73
CA LEU A 73 7.10 -20.39 -10.35
C LEU A 73 5.62 -20.12 -10.09
N ILE A 74 5.04 -20.81 -9.11
CA ILE A 74 3.61 -20.70 -8.79
C ILE A 74 3.46 -20.10 -7.40
N PHE A 75 2.64 -19.06 -7.28
CA PHE A 75 2.35 -18.41 -6.00
C PHE A 75 0.92 -18.67 -5.54
N SER A 76 0.77 -19.05 -4.28
CA SER A 76 -0.51 -19.11 -3.58
C SER A 76 -0.44 -18.35 -2.26
N GLN A 77 -1.59 -17.84 -1.80
CA GLN A 77 -1.63 -17.12 -0.52
C GLN A 77 -1.52 -18.06 0.69
N PHE A 78 -2.00 -19.30 0.57
CA PHE A 78 -2.18 -20.20 1.71
C PHE A 78 -1.26 -21.41 1.61
N ALA A 79 -0.66 -21.81 2.74
CA ALA A 79 0.20 -23.00 2.82
C ALA A 79 -0.56 -24.28 2.45
N ASP A 80 -1.80 -24.43 2.92
CA ASP A 80 -2.64 -25.58 2.62
C ASP A 80 -2.88 -25.75 1.10
N SER A 81 -3.01 -24.64 0.37
CA SER A 81 -3.14 -24.65 -1.09
C SER A 81 -1.83 -25.07 -1.76
N VAL A 82 -0.68 -24.67 -1.24
CA VAL A 82 0.64 -25.11 -1.75
C VAL A 82 0.76 -26.62 -1.61
N ASP A 83 0.49 -27.16 -0.42
CA ASP A 83 0.57 -28.59 -0.14
C ASP A 83 -0.41 -29.39 -1.02
N TYR A 84 -1.65 -28.91 -1.14
CA TYR A 84 -2.65 -29.48 -2.04
C TYR A 84 -2.17 -29.54 -3.50
N LEU A 85 -1.64 -28.44 -4.03
CA LEU A 85 -1.19 -28.40 -5.42
C LEU A 85 0.00 -29.33 -5.67
N VAL A 86 0.97 -29.39 -4.75
CA VAL A 86 2.09 -30.33 -4.87
C VAL A 86 1.57 -31.76 -4.97
N GLU A 87 0.69 -32.16 -4.04
CA GLU A 87 0.12 -33.51 -4.01
C GLU A 87 -0.64 -33.85 -5.30
N GLN A 88 -1.44 -32.92 -5.83
CA GLN A 88 -2.22 -33.17 -7.05
C GLN A 88 -1.34 -33.22 -8.31
N LEU A 89 -0.34 -32.34 -8.43
CA LEU A 89 0.56 -32.37 -9.59
C LEU A 89 1.39 -33.65 -9.63
N GLU A 90 1.87 -34.15 -8.48
CA GLU A 90 2.58 -35.43 -8.39
C GLU A 90 1.69 -36.60 -8.80
N LYS A 91 0.41 -36.60 -8.39
CA LYS A 91 -0.59 -37.62 -8.78
C LYS A 91 -0.85 -37.67 -10.28
N GLU A 92 -0.79 -36.52 -10.95
CA GLU A 92 -0.91 -36.41 -12.41
C GLU A 92 0.40 -36.73 -13.15
N GLY A 93 1.43 -37.19 -12.43
CA GLY A 93 2.71 -37.59 -13.01
C GLY A 93 3.65 -36.43 -13.35
N ILE A 94 3.35 -35.22 -12.88
CA ILE A 94 4.22 -34.06 -13.04
C ILE A 94 5.31 -34.14 -11.97
N THR A 95 6.51 -34.51 -12.40
CA THR A 95 7.67 -34.70 -11.52
C THR A 95 8.47 -33.40 -11.32
N ALA A 96 9.39 -33.40 -10.35
CA ALA A 96 10.26 -32.27 -10.02
C ALA A 96 9.49 -31.01 -9.56
N VAL A 97 8.50 -31.24 -8.69
CA VAL A 97 7.68 -30.22 -8.03
C VAL A 97 8.09 -30.12 -6.57
N ALA A 98 8.08 -28.92 -5.98
CA ALA A 98 8.17 -28.76 -4.53
C ALA A 98 7.35 -27.57 -4.03
N GLY A 99 6.91 -27.67 -2.77
CA GLY A 99 6.19 -26.64 -2.04
C GLY A 99 7.08 -25.92 -1.04
N ALA A 100 6.98 -24.61 -0.96
CA ALA A 100 7.69 -23.78 0.01
C ALA A 100 6.73 -22.86 0.76
N THR A 101 6.66 -23.02 2.07
CA THR A 101 5.75 -22.27 2.94
C THR A 101 6.50 -21.75 4.18
N GLY A 102 5.83 -20.95 5.02
CA GLY A 102 6.40 -20.50 6.29
C GLY A 102 6.73 -21.61 7.29
N GLY A 103 6.21 -22.83 7.06
CA GLY A 103 6.52 -24.02 7.83
C GLY A 103 7.69 -24.85 7.27
N SER A 104 8.19 -24.51 6.07
CA SER A 104 9.32 -25.23 5.46
C SER A 104 10.59 -25.00 6.27
N SER A 105 11.27 -26.08 6.64
CA SER A 105 12.48 -26.03 7.46
C SER A 105 13.66 -25.37 6.74
N ASP A 106 13.69 -25.46 5.40
CA ASP A 106 14.74 -24.87 4.57
C ASP A 106 14.20 -24.41 3.20
N PRO A 107 13.54 -23.24 3.15
CA PRO A 107 13.04 -22.66 1.91
C PRO A 107 14.16 -22.30 0.93
N THR A 108 15.33 -21.91 1.44
CA THR A 108 16.49 -21.49 0.64
C THR A 108 17.03 -22.64 -0.21
N SER A 109 17.13 -23.84 0.35
CA SER A 109 17.55 -25.02 -0.42
C SER A 109 16.57 -25.35 -1.56
N LEU A 110 15.26 -25.11 -1.38
CA LEU A 110 14.28 -25.28 -2.46
C LEU A 110 14.49 -24.24 -3.57
N ALA A 111 14.76 -22.99 -3.21
CA ALA A 111 15.10 -21.94 -4.16
C ALA A 111 16.37 -22.28 -4.96
N TRP A 112 17.40 -22.84 -4.31
CA TRP A 112 18.62 -23.30 -4.99
C TRP A 112 18.38 -24.45 -5.94
N ARG A 113 17.53 -25.42 -5.56
CA ARG A 113 17.14 -26.53 -6.44
C ARG A 113 16.31 -26.07 -7.62
N PHE A 114 15.50 -25.02 -7.45
CA PHE A 114 14.70 -24.45 -8.52
C PHE A 114 15.48 -23.51 -9.44
N SER A 115 16.40 -22.71 -8.91
CA SER A 115 17.15 -21.70 -9.65
C SER A 115 18.67 -21.81 -9.38
N PRO A 116 19.30 -22.95 -9.72
CA PRO A 116 20.69 -23.20 -9.37
C PRO A 116 21.68 -22.30 -10.11
N VAL A 117 21.36 -21.80 -11.30
CA VAL A 117 22.27 -20.94 -12.08
C VAL A 117 22.29 -19.54 -11.46
N SER A 118 21.12 -18.94 -11.23
CA SER A 118 21.02 -17.60 -10.66
C SER A 118 21.47 -17.48 -9.20
N ASN A 119 21.54 -18.60 -8.47
CA ASN A 119 22.09 -18.65 -7.11
C ASN A 119 23.55 -19.14 -7.04
N GLU A 120 24.23 -19.33 -8.18
CA GLU A 120 25.60 -19.87 -8.26
C GLU A 120 25.75 -21.25 -7.57
N LYS A 121 24.68 -22.06 -7.56
CA LYS A 121 24.61 -23.40 -6.96
C LYS A 121 24.61 -24.54 -7.97
N ARG A 122 24.85 -24.28 -9.26
CA ARG A 122 24.89 -25.30 -10.33
C ARG A 122 25.83 -26.48 -10.03
N ALA A 123 26.95 -26.24 -9.35
CA ALA A 123 27.89 -27.29 -8.95
C ALA A 123 27.40 -28.14 -7.76
N ALA A 124 26.50 -27.60 -6.94
CA ALA A 124 25.94 -28.26 -5.76
C ALA A 124 24.62 -28.98 -6.04
N VAL A 125 23.87 -28.54 -7.06
CA VAL A 125 22.58 -29.13 -7.46
C VAL A 125 22.76 -29.98 -8.72
N LYS A 126 22.57 -31.29 -8.59
CA LYS A 126 22.61 -32.19 -9.73
C LYS A 126 21.38 -32.02 -10.63
N PRO A 127 21.48 -32.26 -11.95
CA PRO A 127 20.34 -32.15 -12.87
C PRO A 127 19.10 -32.94 -12.45
N GLU A 128 19.29 -34.11 -11.84
CA GLU A 128 18.21 -34.98 -11.34
C GLU A 128 17.50 -34.43 -10.09
N ASP A 129 18.17 -33.59 -9.31
CA ASP A 129 17.64 -32.99 -8.08
C ASP A 129 16.98 -31.62 -8.33
N GLU A 130 17.13 -31.11 -9.56
CA GLU A 130 16.67 -29.80 -9.99
C GLU A 130 15.15 -29.76 -10.14
N LEU A 131 14.54 -28.70 -9.58
CA LEU A 131 13.11 -28.51 -9.63
C LEU A 131 12.70 -27.83 -10.92
N ARG A 132 11.60 -28.33 -11.49
CA ARG A 132 10.90 -27.76 -12.63
C ARG A 132 9.88 -26.74 -12.16
N ILE A 133 9.13 -27.08 -11.12
CA ILE A 133 8.03 -26.27 -10.59
C ILE A 133 8.29 -26.02 -9.11
N LEU A 134 8.20 -24.76 -8.73
CA LEU A 134 8.24 -24.34 -7.34
C LEU A 134 6.92 -23.66 -7.01
N ILE A 135 6.20 -24.21 -6.04
CA ILE A 135 4.95 -23.63 -5.53
C ILE A 135 5.27 -22.99 -4.19
N ALA A 136 4.99 -21.71 -4.04
CA ALA A 136 5.39 -20.96 -2.86
C ALA A 136 4.29 -20.08 -2.32
N THR A 137 4.28 -19.90 -1.00
CA THR A 137 3.67 -18.71 -0.40
C THR A 137 4.63 -17.52 -0.51
N ASP A 138 4.16 -16.33 -0.13
CA ASP A 138 4.98 -15.11 -0.17
C ASP A 138 6.25 -15.17 0.72
N VAL A 139 6.45 -16.24 1.51
CA VAL A 139 7.66 -16.47 2.31
C VAL A 139 8.92 -16.64 1.46
N LEU A 140 8.79 -17.14 0.22
CA LEU A 140 9.90 -17.16 -0.74
C LEU A 140 9.94 -15.92 -1.66
N SER A 141 8.99 -15.00 -1.52
CA SER A 141 8.94 -13.77 -2.32
C SER A 141 9.94 -12.72 -1.86
N GLU A 142 10.77 -12.96 -0.84
CA GLU A 142 11.77 -12.02 -0.35
C GLU A 142 13.19 -12.61 -0.40
N GLY A 143 14.13 -11.87 -1.00
CA GLY A 143 15.56 -12.13 -0.92
C GLY A 143 16.12 -13.30 -1.74
N GLN A 144 15.31 -14.07 -2.47
CA GLN A 144 15.79 -15.20 -3.30
C GLN A 144 15.85 -14.84 -4.80
N ASN A 145 16.88 -15.35 -5.47
CA ASN A 145 17.13 -15.18 -6.90
C ASN A 145 16.48 -16.33 -7.70
N LEU A 146 15.38 -16.06 -8.43
CA LEU A 146 14.58 -17.08 -9.13
C LEU A 146 14.58 -16.90 -10.67
N GLN A 147 15.60 -16.23 -11.21
CA GLN A 147 15.70 -15.82 -12.61
C GLN A 147 15.92 -16.99 -13.60
N ASP A 148 16.16 -18.22 -13.12
CA ASP A 148 16.21 -19.40 -14.01
C ASP A 148 14.82 -19.75 -14.60
N ALA A 149 13.75 -19.23 -14.01
CA ALA A 149 12.40 -19.29 -14.56
C ALA A 149 12.10 -18.09 -15.46
N ALA A 150 11.07 -18.20 -16.29
CA ALA A 150 10.49 -17.07 -17.03
C ALA A 150 8.95 -17.06 -16.94
N ILE A 151 8.37 -18.06 -16.27
CA ILE A 151 6.94 -18.25 -16.16
C ILE A 151 6.54 -18.11 -14.70
N VAL A 152 5.66 -17.15 -14.42
CA VAL A 152 5.11 -16.90 -13.09
C VAL A 152 3.60 -17.12 -13.14
N VAL A 153 3.06 -17.91 -12.22
CA VAL A 153 1.62 -18.18 -12.10
C VAL A 153 1.14 -17.76 -10.73
N ASN A 154 0.27 -16.76 -10.67
CA ASN A 154 -0.46 -16.41 -9.46
C ASN A 154 -1.71 -17.30 -9.39
N PHE A 155 -1.63 -18.36 -8.60
CA PHE A 155 -2.78 -19.20 -8.32
C PHE A 155 -3.85 -18.34 -7.65
N ASP A 156 -3.51 -17.59 -6.61
CA ASP A 156 -4.45 -16.67 -5.95
C ASP A 156 -4.02 -15.22 -6.16
N LEU A 157 -4.99 -14.34 -6.46
CA LEU A 157 -4.75 -12.92 -6.52
C LEU A 157 -4.53 -12.35 -5.12
N PRO A 158 -3.38 -11.69 -4.88
CA PRO A 158 -3.16 -10.98 -3.64
C PRO A 158 -4.08 -9.76 -3.56
N TRP A 159 -4.47 -9.40 -2.34
CA TRP A 159 -5.23 -8.17 -2.06
C TRP A 159 -4.45 -6.89 -2.41
N ALA A 160 -3.13 -6.95 -2.25
CA ALA A 160 -2.21 -5.87 -2.58
C ALA A 160 -1.51 -6.18 -3.92
N ILE A 161 -1.66 -5.27 -4.88
CA ILE A 161 -1.17 -5.46 -6.26
C ILE A 161 0.33 -5.48 -6.33
N ILE A 162 0.99 -4.69 -5.48
CA ILE A 162 2.44 -4.65 -5.43
C ILE A 162 3.05 -6.05 -5.27
N ARG A 163 2.33 -6.98 -4.62
CA ARG A 163 2.75 -8.38 -4.53
C ARG A 163 2.85 -9.07 -5.89
N LEU A 164 1.98 -8.78 -6.86
CA LEU A 164 2.09 -9.32 -8.22
C LEU A 164 3.38 -8.86 -8.91
N ILE A 165 3.71 -7.56 -8.76
CA ILE A 165 4.92 -6.96 -9.31
C ILE A 165 6.15 -7.53 -8.60
N GLN A 166 6.15 -7.60 -7.27
CA GLN A 166 7.25 -8.18 -6.48
C GLN A 166 7.48 -9.66 -6.79
N ARG A 167 6.41 -10.43 -7.03
CA ARG A 167 6.47 -11.84 -7.46
C ARG A 167 7.12 -11.99 -8.83
N ALA A 168 6.71 -11.17 -9.80
CA ALA A 168 7.35 -11.14 -11.12
C ALA A 168 8.79 -10.65 -11.03
N GLY A 169 9.07 -9.64 -10.21
CA GLY A 169 10.40 -9.11 -9.92
C GLY A 169 11.34 -10.08 -9.18
N ARG A 170 10.90 -11.29 -8.80
CA ARG A 170 11.83 -12.38 -8.41
C ARG A 170 12.52 -13.02 -9.61
N VAL A 171 11.89 -12.89 -10.76
CA VAL A 171 12.28 -13.49 -12.03
C VAL A 171 12.77 -12.41 -13.00
N ASP A 172 12.15 -11.24 -12.97
CA ASP A 172 12.53 -10.04 -13.73
C ASP A 172 13.61 -9.24 -13.00
N ARG A 173 14.87 -9.68 -13.13
CA ARG A 173 16.04 -9.01 -12.55
C ARG A 173 17.22 -9.07 -13.50
N ILE A 174 18.24 -8.25 -13.24
CA ILE A 174 19.54 -8.33 -13.90
C ILE A 174 20.05 -9.78 -13.83
N GLY A 175 20.36 -10.37 -14.99
CA GLY A 175 20.75 -11.78 -15.12
C GLY A 175 19.67 -12.70 -15.69
N GLN A 176 18.44 -12.22 -15.87
CA GLN A 176 17.41 -12.93 -16.63
C GLN A 176 17.87 -13.18 -18.09
N LYS A 177 17.71 -14.41 -18.58
CA LYS A 177 18.15 -14.85 -19.92
C LYS A 177 17.02 -14.95 -20.93
N SER A 178 15.76 -14.99 -20.48
CA SER A 178 14.60 -15.00 -21.35
C SER A 178 14.24 -13.58 -21.78
N ASP A 179 14.01 -13.37 -23.08
CA ASP A 179 13.55 -12.08 -23.63
C ASP A 179 12.13 -11.72 -23.19
N LYS A 180 11.36 -12.71 -22.72
CA LYS A 180 9.98 -12.54 -22.29
C LYS A 180 9.70 -13.29 -20.99
N ILE A 181 9.10 -12.60 -20.04
CA ILE A 181 8.53 -13.17 -18.83
C ILE A 181 7.01 -13.25 -19.00
N SER A 182 6.42 -14.41 -18.72
CA SER A 182 4.97 -14.61 -18.82
C SER A 182 4.35 -14.76 -17.44
N CYS A 183 3.47 -13.83 -17.10
CA CYS A 183 2.76 -13.80 -15.83
C CYS A 183 1.28 -14.18 -16.02
N TYR A 184 0.86 -15.29 -15.42
CA TYR A 184 -0.52 -15.78 -15.43
C TYR A 184 -1.17 -15.50 -14.08
N SER A 185 -2.46 -15.15 -14.07
CA SER A 185 -3.21 -14.94 -12.82
C SER A 185 -4.64 -15.44 -12.96
N TYR A 186 -5.10 -16.25 -12.01
CA TYR A 186 -6.51 -16.67 -11.97
C TYR A 186 -7.38 -15.59 -11.34
N LEU A 187 -8.42 -15.17 -12.05
CA LEU A 187 -9.38 -14.19 -11.54
C LEU A 187 -10.52 -14.90 -10.77
N PRO A 188 -11.08 -14.29 -9.71
CA PRO A 188 -12.26 -14.82 -9.04
C PRO A 188 -13.45 -14.94 -10.00
N ALA A 189 -14.27 -15.98 -9.81
CA ALA A 189 -15.53 -16.12 -10.53
C ALA A 189 -16.48 -14.93 -10.28
N GLU A 190 -17.30 -14.57 -11.26
CA GLU A 190 -18.15 -13.36 -11.20
C GLU A 190 -19.08 -13.30 -9.98
N GLY A 191 -19.59 -14.44 -9.51
CA GLY A 191 -20.41 -14.52 -8.29
C GLY A 191 -19.66 -14.06 -7.04
N ILE A 192 -18.42 -14.54 -6.88
CA ILE A 192 -17.54 -14.20 -5.76
C ILE A 192 -17.06 -12.74 -5.89
N GLU A 193 -16.70 -12.31 -7.10
CA GLU A 193 -16.27 -10.93 -7.36
C GLU A 193 -17.36 -9.89 -7.02
N ARG A 194 -18.65 -10.19 -7.24
CA ARG A 194 -19.75 -9.27 -6.86
C ARG A 194 -19.79 -8.97 -5.36
N ILE A 195 -19.42 -9.95 -4.55
CA ILE A 195 -19.44 -9.85 -3.08
C ILE A 195 -18.15 -9.19 -2.59
N ILE A 196 -17.00 -9.69 -3.05
CA ILE A 196 -15.70 -9.29 -2.52
C ILE A 196 -15.19 -8.01 -3.20
N ARG A 197 -15.63 -7.70 -4.41
CA ARG A 197 -15.17 -6.55 -5.22
C ARG A 197 -13.64 -6.47 -5.30
N LEU A 198 -12.97 -7.62 -5.36
CA LEU A 198 -11.52 -7.71 -5.29
C LEU A 198 -10.90 -7.03 -6.52
N ARG A 199 -11.40 -7.35 -7.72
CA ARG A 199 -11.00 -6.69 -8.97
C ARG A 199 -11.29 -5.19 -8.91
N GLY A 200 -12.44 -4.79 -8.36
CA GLY A 200 -12.79 -3.37 -8.17
C GLY A 200 -11.78 -2.63 -7.30
N ARG A 201 -11.45 -3.18 -6.13
CA ARG A 201 -10.48 -2.60 -5.19
C ARG A 201 -9.06 -2.58 -5.74
N VAL A 202 -8.65 -3.65 -6.41
CA VAL A 202 -7.38 -3.73 -7.15
C VAL A 202 -7.33 -2.61 -8.20
N ARG A 203 -8.33 -2.50 -9.08
CA ARG A 203 -8.37 -1.45 -10.11
C ARG A 203 -8.37 -0.03 -9.54
N GLN A 204 -9.03 0.18 -8.42
CA GLN A 204 -9.02 1.47 -7.74
C GLN A 204 -7.62 1.79 -7.22
N ARG A 205 -6.94 0.85 -6.56
CA ARG A 205 -5.54 1.02 -6.12
C ARG A 205 -4.58 1.26 -7.29
N LEU A 206 -4.80 0.64 -8.45
CA LEU A 206 -4.01 0.91 -9.67
C LEU A 206 -4.11 2.37 -10.10
N ARG A 207 -5.34 2.90 -10.16
CA ARG A 207 -5.57 4.30 -10.53
C ARG A 207 -4.93 5.25 -9.52
N GLU A 208 -5.10 4.94 -8.23
CA GLU A 208 -4.53 5.73 -7.15
C GLU A 208 -3.00 5.73 -7.16
N ASN A 209 -2.34 4.67 -7.63
CA ASN A 209 -0.88 4.63 -7.79
C ASN A 209 -0.40 5.38 -9.03
N ALA A 210 -1.11 5.29 -10.15
CA ALA A 210 -0.77 6.00 -11.38
C ALA A 210 -0.83 7.53 -11.22
N GLU A 211 -1.75 8.04 -10.38
CA GLU A 211 -1.85 9.46 -10.05
C GLU A 211 -0.68 9.99 -9.20
N VAL A 212 -0.01 9.11 -8.44
CA VAL A 212 1.13 9.47 -7.57
C VAL A 212 2.47 9.47 -8.32
N VAL A 213 2.56 8.75 -9.44
CA VAL A 213 3.80 8.57 -10.21
C VAL A 213 4.07 9.73 -11.20
N GLY A 214 3.16 10.68 -11.32
CA GLY A 214 3.30 11.82 -12.23
C GLY A 214 2.84 11.44 -13.64
N SER A 215 1.73 12.03 -14.05
CA SER A 215 1.21 11.95 -15.41
C SER A 215 2.15 12.67 -16.37
N ASP A 216 2.85 11.92 -17.19
CA ASP A 216 3.18 12.32 -18.56
C ASP A 216 3.40 11.06 -19.40
N GLU A 217 2.29 10.51 -19.89
CA GLU A 217 2.16 9.88 -21.20
C GLU A 217 0.68 9.49 -21.39
N ALA A 218 0.18 9.56 -22.62
CA ALA A 218 -1.23 9.40 -22.95
C ALA A 218 -1.73 7.96 -22.71
N PHE A 219 -1.97 7.60 -21.45
CA PHE A 219 -2.41 6.25 -21.02
C PHE A 219 -3.93 6.06 -20.99
N PHE A 220 -4.69 7.04 -21.46
CA PHE A 220 -6.13 7.03 -21.34
C PHE A 220 -6.80 7.26 -22.68
N GLU A 221 -6.76 6.26 -23.55
CA GLU A 221 -7.94 5.99 -24.37
C GLU A 221 -8.11 4.48 -24.63
N ASP A 222 -9.37 4.09 -24.49
CA ASP A 222 -10.03 2.91 -25.01
C ASP A 222 -10.16 1.59 -24.24
N ALA A 223 -11.29 1.00 -24.61
CA ALA A 223 -12.11 0.03 -23.94
C ALA A 223 -11.68 -1.38 -24.32
N ASP A 224 -11.06 -2.10 -23.39
CA ASP A 224 -11.49 -3.44 -23.00
C ASP A 224 -10.68 -3.92 -21.79
N GLY A 225 -11.36 -4.59 -20.86
CA GLY A 225 -10.85 -4.89 -19.52
C GLY A 225 -9.69 -5.89 -19.44
N GLN A 226 -9.17 -6.40 -20.57
CA GLN A 226 -8.11 -7.42 -20.61
C GLN A 226 -6.70 -6.81 -20.71
N THR A 227 -6.53 -5.63 -21.30
CA THR A 227 -5.21 -5.06 -21.62
C THR A 227 -4.47 -4.50 -20.40
N ARG A 228 -5.20 -3.98 -19.40
CA ARG A 228 -4.61 -3.22 -18.27
C ARG A 228 -3.82 -4.05 -17.25
N ILE A 229 -3.97 -5.37 -17.23
CA ILE A 229 -3.14 -6.25 -16.37
C ILE A 229 -1.82 -6.59 -17.07
N LEU A 230 -1.79 -6.58 -18.41
CA LEU A 230 -0.55 -6.78 -19.17
C LEU A 230 0.44 -5.63 -18.92
N ASP A 231 -0.05 -4.40 -18.81
CA ASP A 231 0.77 -3.20 -18.63
C ASP A 231 1.50 -3.16 -17.26
N LEU A 232 1.01 -3.91 -16.25
CA LEU A 232 1.65 -4.04 -14.93
C LEU A 232 3.05 -4.66 -14.97
N TYR A 233 3.35 -5.43 -16.02
CA TYR A 233 4.60 -6.19 -16.14
C TYR A 233 5.56 -5.59 -17.19
N ASN A 234 5.13 -4.57 -17.95
CA ASN A 234 5.90 -4.05 -19.09
C ASN A 234 6.61 -2.71 -18.81
N GLU A 235 6.43 -2.08 -17.65
CA GLU A 235 7.08 -0.81 -17.32
C GLU A 235 8.25 -0.96 -16.34
N LYS A 236 9.46 -0.76 -16.89
CA LYS A 236 10.74 -0.45 -16.24
C LYS A 236 10.91 -1.00 -14.82
N SER A 237 11.47 -2.20 -14.78
CA SER A 237 12.06 -2.98 -13.66
C SER A 237 13.14 -2.26 -12.81
N GLY A 238 13.13 -0.92 -12.72
CA GLY A 238 14.24 -0.12 -12.19
C GLY A 238 13.97 0.67 -10.90
N ILE A 239 12.79 0.59 -10.28
CA ILE A 239 12.42 1.50 -9.15
C ILE A 239 12.10 0.75 -7.84
N LEU A 240 12.13 -0.59 -7.81
CA LEU A 240 11.65 -1.34 -6.65
C LEU A 240 12.74 -2.25 -6.07
N ASP A 241 13.73 -1.63 -5.42
CA ASP A 241 14.49 -2.31 -4.37
C ASP A 241 13.79 -2.12 -3.02
N ASP A 242 13.31 -3.27 -2.52
CA ASP A 242 13.23 -3.72 -1.12
C ASP A 242 12.70 -2.76 -0.04
N LYS A 243 11.39 -2.82 0.25
CA LYS A 243 10.77 -3.64 1.32
C LYS A 243 9.29 -3.30 1.48
N ASP A 244 8.61 -4.22 2.16
CA ASP A 244 7.18 -4.43 2.29
C ASP A 244 6.27 -3.24 2.59
N ASP A 245 5.03 -3.48 2.17
CA ASP A 245 3.81 -2.71 2.30
C ASP A 245 3.72 -1.47 1.41
N GLU A 246 2.48 -1.14 1.03
CA GLU A 246 2.12 0.19 0.52
C GLU A 246 2.94 1.23 1.26
N VAL A 247 3.49 2.24 0.58
CA VAL A 247 4.26 3.29 1.24
C VAL A 247 3.32 4.01 2.23
N ASP A 248 3.22 3.46 3.44
CA ASP A 248 2.80 4.16 4.62
C ASP A 248 3.99 5.03 4.96
N LEU A 249 4.10 6.15 4.26
CA LEU A 249 5.13 7.17 4.49
C LEU A 249 5.18 7.52 5.98
N ALA A 250 4.07 7.43 6.70
CA ALA A 250 4.04 7.60 8.14
C ALA A 250 4.78 6.46 8.88
N SER A 251 4.64 5.21 8.46
CA SER A 251 5.42 4.08 9.00
C SER A 251 6.89 4.11 8.60
N TYR A 252 7.23 4.47 7.36
CA TYR A 252 8.63 4.64 6.94
C TYR A 252 9.31 5.81 7.67
N ALA A 253 8.64 6.97 7.75
CA ALA A 253 9.10 8.09 8.56
C ALA A 253 9.17 7.74 10.06
N TYR A 254 8.21 6.96 10.58
CA TYR A 254 8.24 6.48 11.95
C TYR A 254 9.39 5.51 12.19
N GLN A 255 9.75 4.68 11.22
CA GLN A 255 10.90 3.78 11.34
C GLN A 255 12.21 4.57 11.34
N ILE A 256 12.39 5.52 10.43
CA ILE A 256 13.55 6.44 10.44
C ILE A 256 13.64 7.15 11.80
N TRP A 257 12.52 7.68 12.28
CA TRP A 257 12.43 8.32 13.58
C TRP A 257 12.79 7.37 14.73
N HIS A 258 12.23 6.16 14.72
CA HIS A 258 12.48 5.15 15.74
C HIS A 258 13.95 4.73 15.76
N ASP A 259 14.53 4.41 14.61
CA ASP A 259 15.92 3.99 14.49
C ASP A 259 16.89 5.11 14.93
N ALA A 260 16.59 6.37 14.59
CA ALA A 260 17.37 7.52 15.03
C ALA A 260 17.28 7.80 16.55
N THR A 261 16.13 7.53 17.18
CA THR A 261 15.85 7.93 18.57
C THR A 261 15.94 6.80 19.59
N LYS A 262 15.90 5.54 19.16
CA LYS A 262 15.87 4.35 20.04
C LYS A 262 17.04 4.32 21.03
N ASP A 263 18.23 4.66 20.55
CA ASP A 263 19.47 4.64 21.34
C ASP A 263 19.95 6.06 21.74
N ASN A 264 19.21 7.10 21.35
CA ASN A 264 19.55 8.51 21.62
C ASN A 264 18.32 9.36 22.01
N LYS A 265 17.97 9.34 23.31
CA LYS A 265 16.84 10.10 23.86
C LYS A 265 17.05 11.62 23.87
N GLU A 266 18.30 12.09 23.78
CA GLU A 266 18.60 13.52 23.73
C GLU A 266 18.30 14.09 22.34
N LEU A 267 18.66 13.35 21.28
CA LEU A 267 18.30 13.68 19.90
C LEU A 267 16.78 13.78 19.71
N ALA A 268 16.01 12.84 20.29
CA ALA A 268 14.55 12.87 20.23
C ALA A 268 13.98 14.20 20.77
N LYS A 269 14.47 14.65 21.93
CA LYS A 269 14.05 15.92 22.53
C LYS A 269 14.46 17.14 21.69
N GLN A 270 15.64 17.10 21.09
CA GLN A 270 16.12 18.20 20.25
C GLN A 270 15.28 18.35 18.99
N VAL A 271 14.95 17.24 18.32
CA VAL A 271 14.12 17.27 17.10
C VAL A 271 12.67 17.66 17.42
N GLU A 272 12.08 17.16 18.51
CA GLU A 272 10.73 17.56 18.95
C GLU A 272 10.65 19.04 19.36
N ALA A 273 11.76 19.64 19.79
CA ALA A 273 11.86 21.04 20.15
C ALA A 273 12.16 21.97 18.97
N LEU A 274 12.34 21.44 17.74
CA LEU A 274 12.56 22.28 16.57
C LEU A 274 11.29 23.06 16.22
N GLU A 275 11.44 24.38 16.15
CA GLU A 275 10.39 25.25 15.65
C GLU A 275 10.17 25.03 14.13
N PRO A 276 8.93 25.20 13.64
CA PRO A 276 8.65 25.26 12.22
C PRO A 276 9.49 26.31 11.50
N VAL A 277 9.66 26.15 10.19
CA VAL A 277 10.54 26.97 9.34
C VAL A 277 12.03 26.70 9.58
N SER A 278 12.34 25.56 10.20
CA SER A 278 13.73 25.08 10.32
C SER A 278 14.32 24.75 8.94
N TYR A 279 15.61 25.03 8.77
CA TYR A 279 16.30 24.72 7.52
C TYR A 279 17.72 24.23 7.73
N SER A 280 18.21 23.44 6.79
CA SER A 280 19.59 22.96 6.72
C SER A 280 20.02 22.81 5.26
N THR A 281 21.30 22.56 4.99
CA THR A 281 21.77 22.25 3.64
C THR A 281 22.70 21.04 3.70
N LYS A 282 22.38 20.04 2.90
CA LYS A 282 23.09 18.77 2.80
C LYS A 282 24.03 18.80 1.58
N PRO A 283 25.29 18.36 1.73
CA PRO A 283 26.21 18.21 0.60
C PRO A 283 25.79 17.05 -0.31
N ILE A 284 25.78 17.26 -1.63
CA ILE A 284 25.55 16.20 -2.62
C ILE A 284 26.86 15.66 -3.19
N THR A 285 26.92 14.34 -3.43
CA THR A 285 28.10 13.67 -3.98
C THR A 285 28.20 13.90 -5.50
N PRO A 286 29.37 14.21 -6.08
CA PRO A 286 29.51 14.55 -7.50
C PRO A 286 29.08 13.45 -8.49
N ASN A 287 29.07 12.17 -8.07
CA ASN A 287 28.72 11.02 -8.91
C ASN A 287 27.23 10.66 -8.91
N ALA A 288 26.41 11.34 -8.10
CA ALA A 288 24.97 11.16 -8.19
C ALA A 288 24.43 12.07 -9.31
N ASN A 289 23.51 11.58 -10.13
CA ASN A 289 22.72 12.38 -11.09
C ASN A 289 21.79 13.40 -10.40
N LEU A 290 22.12 13.84 -9.18
CA LEU A 290 21.37 14.76 -8.35
C LEU A 290 21.68 16.20 -8.72
N GLN A 291 20.61 16.98 -8.93
CA GLN A 291 20.69 18.40 -9.19
C GLN A 291 20.83 19.17 -7.86
N GLU A 292 21.43 20.35 -7.91
CA GLU A 292 21.35 21.27 -6.78
C GLU A 292 19.95 21.87 -6.70
N GLY A 293 19.46 22.12 -5.49
CA GLY A 293 18.10 22.58 -5.30
C GLY A 293 17.64 22.60 -3.87
N VAL A 294 16.32 22.60 -3.66
CA VAL A 294 15.69 22.71 -2.35
C VAL A 294 14.57 21.69 -2.21
N LEU A 295 14.61 20.94 -1.10
CA LEU A 295 13.52 20.11 -0.61
C LEU A 295 12.66 20.97 0.32
N VAL A 296 11.34 20.98 0.09
CA VAL A 296 10.39 21.75 0.87
C VAL A 296 9.34 20.83 1.45
N TYR A 297 9.13 20.92 2.76
CA TYR A 297 7.99 20.32 3.43
C TYR A 297 7.06 21.41 3.94
N SER A 298 5.84 21.39 3.42
CA SER A 298 4.78 22.32 3.81
C SER A 298 3.50 21.57 4.14
N ARG A 299 2.71 22.17 5.02
CA ARG A 299 1.37 21.70 5.36
C ARG A 299 0.35 22.73 4.91
N THR A 300 -0.59 22.32 4.07
CA THR A 300 -1.62 23.24 3.55
C THR A 300 -2.77 23.40 4.56
N ASN A 301 -3.68 24.34 4.31
CA ASN A 301 -4.87 24.60 5.14
C ASN A 301 -5.82 23.40 5.28
N HIS A 302 -5.63 22.34 4.50
CA HIS A 302 -6.41 21.12 4.58
C HIS A 302 -5.70 19.99 5.37
N ASP A 303 -4.57 20.30 6.02
CA ASP A 303 -3.58 19.34 6.56
C ASP A 303 -3.15 18.29 5.55
N THR A 304 -3.09 18.68 4.29
CA THR A 304 -2.40 17.90 3.29
C THR A 304 -0.91 18.16 3.47
N ASP A 305 -0.16 17.11 3.79
CA ASP A 305 1.30 17.15 3.82
C ASP A 305 1.80 17.18 2.37
N ALA A 306 2.55 18.22 2.02
CA ALA A 306 3.10 18.43 0.68
C ALA A 306 4.63 18.49 0.76
N LEU A 307 5.27 17.60 0.00
CA LEU A 307 6.72 17.53 -0.18
C LEU A 307 7.04 17.81 -1.64
N ALA A 308 7.98 18.71 -1.88
CA ALA A 308 8.45 19.02 -3.23
C ALA A 308 9.97 19.17 -3.25
N TYR A 309 10.58 18.73 -4.34
CA TYR A 309 11.98 18.99 -4.67
C TYR A 309 12.04 19.86 -5.91
N VAL A 310 12.64 21.03 -5.80
CA VAL A 310 12.87 21.96 -6.91
C VAL A 310 14.36 22.15 -7.15
N ASN A 311 14.77 22.34 -8.41
CA ASN A 311 16.15 22.68 -8.75
C ASN A 311 16.44 24.18 -8.56
N LEU A 312 17.69 24.60 -8.75
CA LEU A 312 18.09 26.02 -8.65
C LEU A 312 17.39 26.94 -9.66
N GLN A 313 16.81 26.39 -10.72
CA GLN A 313 16.04 27.13 -11.74
C GLN A 313 14.56 27.27 -11.36
N GLY A 314 14.13 26.76 -10.20
CA GLY A 314 12.73 26.81 -9.75
C GLY A 314 11.82 25.77 -10.42
N GLN A 315 12.39 24.79 -11.13
CA GLN A 315 11.61 23.73 -11.77
C GLN A 315 11.41 22.56 -10.81
N SER A 316 10.19 22.04 -10.75
CA SER A 316 9.87 20.83 -9.97
C SER A 316 10.61 19.63 -10.56
N VAL A 317 11.50 19.03 -9.76
CA VAL A 317 12.25 17.82 -10.10
C VAL A 317 11.42 16.58 -9.76
N THR A 318 10.80 16.55 -8.58
CA THR A 318 9.89 15.49 -8.14
C THR A 318 9.00 16.00 -7.00
N GLU A 319 7.76 15.53 -6.97
CA GLU A 319 6.81 15.71 -5.85
C GLU A 319 6.57 14.37 -5.12
N SER A 320 7.36 13.33 -5.44
CA SER A 320 7.29 12.02 -4.81
C SER A 320 7.83 12.08 -3.37
N GLN A 321 6.93 11.93 -2.40
CA GLN A 321 7.27 12.00 -0.98
C GLN A 321 8.34 10.96 -0.57
N LEU A 322 8.29 9.74 -1.13
CA LEU A 322 9.26 8.68 -0.83
C LEU A 322 10.65 9.02 -1.38
N GLU A 323 10.71 9.52 -2.61
CA GLU A 323 11.97 9.91 -3.24
C GLU A 323 12.61 11.06 -2.46
N ILE A 324 11.82 12.08 -2.11
CA ILE A 324 12.28 13.22 -1.32
C ILE A 324 12.81 12.78 0.05
N LEU A 325 12.13 11.84 0.74
CA LEU A 325 12.61 11.29 2.01
C LEU A 325 13.93 10.53 1.84
N LYS A 326 14.07 9.73 0.78
CA LYS A 326 15.33 9.04 0.45
C LYS A 326 16.46 10.04 0.14
N LEU A 327 16.15 11.12 -0.56
CA LEU A 327 17.12 12.19 -0.86
C LEU A 327 17.55 12.96 0.39
N ALA A 328 16.64 13.17 1.35
CA ALA A 328 16.92 13.84 2.60
C ALA A 328 17.79 13.00 3.56
N ALA A 329 17.76 11.67 3.46
CA ALA A 329 18.46 10.76 4.38
C ALA A 329 19.98 11.00 4.42
N CYS A 330 20.57 11.12 5.61
CA CYS A 330 22.00 11.34 5.80
C CYS A 330 22.51 10.59 7.04
N GLU A 331 23.83 10.38 7.10
CA GLU A 331 24.49 9.84 8.28
C GLU A 331 24.55 10.89 9.41
N PRO A 332 24.51 10.49 10.70
CA PRO A 332 24.46 11.43 11.83
C PRO A 332 25.64 12.42 11.92
N ASP A 333 26.78 12.08 11.33
CA ASP A 333 28.01 12.88 11.29
C ASP A 333 28.13 13.75 10.03
N THR A 334 27.12 13.75 9.15
CA THR A 334 27.11 14.54 7.92
C THR A 334 27.13 16.05 8.26
N PRO A 335 28.16 16.81 7.86
CA PRO A 335 28.23 18.23 8.18
C PRO A 335 27.23 19.03 7.33
N ALA A 336 26.56 19.98 7.97
CA ALA A 336 25.75 20.98 7.27
C ALA A 336 26.65 22.00 6.56
N ILE A 337 26.31 22.36 5.33
CA ILE A 337 27.01 23.40 4.55
C ILE A 337 26.19 24.70 4.50
N PRO A 338 26.78 25.84 4.10
CA PRO A 338 26.04 27.07 3.89
C PRO A 338 24.94 26.89 2.83
N LYS A 339 23.78 27.50 3.07
CA LYS A 339 22.69 27.51 2.10
C LYS A 339 23.04 28.31 0.85
N HIS A 340 22.47 27.92 -0.28
CA HIS A 340 22.53 28.73 -1.49
C HIS A 340 21.78 30.06 -1.31
N GLN A 341 22.21 31.13 -1.99
CA GLN A 341 21.63 32.47 -1.85
C GLN A 341 20.13 32.52 -2.17
N THR A 342 19.69 31.70 -3.13
CA THR A 342 18.29 31.63 -3.59
C THR A 342 17.42 30.66 -2.77
N HIS A 343 17.94 30.02 -1.72
CA HIS A 343 17.22 28.98 -0.96
C HIS A 343 15.81 29.40 -0.54
N HIS A 344 15.68 30.53 0.16
CA HIS A 344 14.37 30.96 0.67
C HIS A 344 13.43 31.45 -0.42
N GLN A 345 13.97 32.03 -1.50
CA GLN A 345 13.18 32.43 -2.65
C GLN A 345 12.55 31.19 -3.32
N LEU A 346 13.34 30.13 -3.52
CA LEU A 346 12.84 28.86 -4.06
C LEU A 346 11.79 28.21 -3.15
N VAL A 347 11.99 28.25 -1.82
CA VAL A 347 10.98 27.77 -0.86
C VAL A 347 9.66 28.54 -1.02
N GLU A 348 9.72 29.87 -1.09
CA GLU A 348 8.53 30.72 -1.23
C GLU A 348 7.79 30.45 -2.55
N GLU A 349 8.51 30.41 -3.67
CA GLU A 349 7.95 30.11 -5.00
C GLU A 349 7.28 28.73 -5.01
N THR A 350 7.95 27.70 -4.50
CA THR A 350 7.43 26.32 -4.43
C THR A 350 6.15 26.23 -3.61
N VAL A 351 6.12 26.84 -2.43
CA VAL A 351 4.95 26.82 -1.54
C VAL A 351 3.76 27.52 -2.19
N ASN A 352 3.99 28.65 -2.86
CA ASN A 352 2.95 29.37 -3.60
C ASN A 352 2.41 28.55 -4.77
N GLU A 353 3.24 27.80 -5.48
CA GLU A 353 2.80 26.90 -6.55
C GLU A 353 1.97 25.72 -6.03
N LEU A 354 2.40 25.09 -4.93
CA LEU A 354 1.67 23.99 -4.31
C LEU A 354 0.26 24.42 -3.88
N VAL A 355 0.13 25.62 -3.28
CA VAL A 355 -1.18 26.20 -2.91
C VAL A 355 -2.05 26.45 -4.14
N LYS A 356 -1.48 26.95 -5.24
CA LYS A 356 -2.21 27.17 -6.51
C LYS A 356 -2.67 25.84 -7.13
N LYS A 357 -1.80 24.83 -7.18
CA LYS A 357 -2.10 23.49 -7.72
C LYS A 357 -3.20 22.78 -6.95
N GLU A 358 -3.16 22.81 -5.61
CA GLU A 358 -4.19 22.15 -4.79
C GLU A 358 -5.59 22.76 -5.03
N THR A 359 -5.64 24.08 -5.25
CA THR A 359 -6.88 24.80 -5.60
C THR A 359 -7.44 24.39 -6.97
N LEU A 360 -6.57 24.02 -7.93
CA LEU A 360 -6.94 23.58 -9.28
C LEU A 360 -7.34 22.09 -9.34
N VAL A 361 -6.68 21.22 -8.56
CA VAL A 361 -6.84 19.75 -8.62
C VAL A 361 -8.00 19.24 -7.75
N GLY A 362 -8.27 19.87 -6.59
CA GLY A 362 -9.28 19.41 -5.62
C GLY A 362 -10.60 20.17 -5.62
N GLY A 363 -10.74 21.20 -6.46
CA GLY A 363 -11.87 22.14 -6.39
C GLY A 363 -12.01 22.78 -5.00
N GLN A 364 -13.17 23.39 -4.72
CA GLN A 364 -13.43 24.13 -3.48
C GLN A 364 -13.43 23.27 -2.20
N LEU A 365 -13.47 21.93 -2.34
CA LEU A 365 -13.61 20.96 -1.26
C LEU A 365 -12.30 20.28 -0.83
N GLY A 366 -11.23 20.41 -1.63
CA GLY A 366 -9.93 19.77 -1.40
C GLY A 366 -9.91 18.28 -1.79
N SER A 367 -8.92 17.54 -1.29
CA SER A 367 -8.70 16.13 -1.65
C SER A 367 -9.94 15.25 -1.49
N SER A 368 -10.16 14.34 -2.45
CA SER A 368 -11.25 13.35 -2.44
C SER A 368 -11.19 12.38 -1.24
N ARG A 369 -10.00 12.23 -0.63
CA ARG A 369 -9.76 11.44 0.57
C ARG A 369 -10.04 12.21 1.87
N GLY A 370 -10.16 13.53 1.81
CA GLY A 370 -10.36 14.41 2.96
C GLY A 370 -11.75 14.26 3.59
N ALA A 371 -11.83 14.47 4.91
CA ALA A 371 -13.09 14.41 5.66
C ALA A 371 -14.16 15.32 5.04
N ARG A 372 -13.78 16.53 4.61
CA ARG A 372 -14.68 17.52 4.01
C ARG A 372 -15.33 17.03 2.72
N PHE A 373 -14.53 16.52 1.78
CA PHE A 373 -15.02 15.97 0.52
C PHE A 373 -15.93 14.76 0.76
N ARG A 374 -15.50 13.83 1.62
CA ARG A 374 -16.25 12.60 1.92
C ARG A 374 -17.59 12.87 2.59
N VAL A 375 -17.64 13.83 3.52
CA VAL A 375 -18.90 14.25 4.14
C VAL A 375 -19.77 14.95 3.11
N TYR A 376 -19.22 15.89 2.33
CA TYR A 376 -19.97 16.61 1.31
C TYR A 376 -20.63 15.66 0.30
N GLU A 377 -19.88 14.73 -0.29
CA GLU A 377 -20.42 13.77 -1.27
C GLU A 377 -21.52 12.88 -0.67
N ARG A 378 -21.33 12.34 0.55
CA ARG A 378 -22.37 11.52 1.19
C ARG A 378 -23.62 12.33 1.51
N LEU A 379 -23.48 13.52 2.10
CA LEU A 379 -24.64 14.36 2.45
C LEU A 379 -25.35 14.92 1.22
N LYS A 380 -24.62 15.27 0.16
CA LYS A 380 -25.20 15.71 -1.12
C LYS A 380 -26.07 14.60 -1.71
N ASN A 381 -25.58 13.37 -1.77
CA ASN A 381 -26.34 12.23 -2.28
C ASN A 381 -27.62 11.99 -1.46
N ILE A 382 -27.55 12.12 -0.12
CA ILE A 382 -28.72 11.99 0.76
C ILE A 382 -29.72 13.14 0.53
N ALA A 383 -29.23 14.37 0.44
CA ALA A 383 -30.07 15.55 0.21
C ALA A 383 -30.77 15.49 -1.16
N GLU A 384 -30.09 15.01 -2.20
CA GLU A 384 -30.66 14.80 -3.53
C GLU A 384 -31.73 13.70 -3.55
N GLN A 385 -31.54 12.61 -2.79
CA GLN A 385 -32.53 11.54 -2.63
C GLN A 385 -33.78 11.99 -1.86
N GLN A 386 -33.62 12.90 -0.90
CA GLN A 386 -34.73 13.46 -0.12
C GLN A 386 -35.42 14.63 -0.83
N ARG A 387 -34.83 15.15 -1.90
CA ARG A 387 -35.36 16.28 -2.68
C ARG A 387 -36.70 15.88 -3.29
N ASN A 388 -37.72 16.73 -3.10
CA ASN A 388 -39.11 16.49 -3.53
C ASN A 388 -39.82 15.30 -2.84
N THR A 389 -39.37 14.90 -1.64
CA THR A 389 -40.06 13.91 -0.79
C THR A 389 -40.59 14.54 0.51
N LEU A 390 -41.48 13.83 1.21
CA LEU A 390 -41.97 14.22 2.55
C LEU A 390 -40.87 14.29 3.63
N PHE A 391 -39.67 13.78 3.34
CA PHE A 391 -38.52 13.72 4.26
C PHE A 391 -37.49 14.81 3.98
N GLN A 392 -37.83 15.84 3.19
CA GLN A 392 -36.94 16.96 2.93
C GLN A 392 -36.54 17.65 4.25
N ASN A 393 -35.24 17.77 4.49
CA ASN A 393 -34.69 18.46 5.66
C ASN A 393 -33.93 19.73 5.24
N PRO A 394 -34.51 20.93 5.43
CA PRO A 394 -33.86 22.20 5.07
C PRO A 394 -32.53 22.45 5.80
N GLU A 395 -32.35 21.89 7.00
CA GLU A 395 -31.10 22.05 7.75
C GLU A 395 -29.97 21.18 7.18
N LEU A 396 -30.31 20.07 6.52
CA LEU A 396 -29.34 19.24 5.79
C LEU A 396 -28.83 19.96 4.54
N GLU A 397 -29.73 20.60 3.77
CA GLU A 397 -29.34 21.36 2.58
C GLU A 397 -28.39 22.51 2.94
N LYS A 398 -28.70 23.25 4.01
CA LYS A 398 -27.81 24.30 4.53
C LYS A 398 -26.46 23.74 5.01
N ALA A 399 -26.44 22.58 5.66
CA ALA A 399 -25.19 21.95 6.09
C ALA A 399 -24.32 21.54 4.90
N VAL A 400 -24.91 21.04 3.82
CA VAL A 400 -24.19 20.72 2.56
C VAL A 400 -23.59 21.98 1.95
N GLU A 401 -24.34 23.08 1.92
CA GLU A 401 -23.86 24.38 1.42
C GLU A 401 -22.74 24.96 2.29
N ASP A 402 -22.87 24.88 3.62
CA ASP A 402 -21.86 25.36 4.56
C ASP A 402 -20.54 24.59 4.43
N ILE A 403 -20.60 23.26 4.26
CA ILE A 403 -19.42 22.41 4.03
C ILE A 403 -18.77 22.71 2.68
N TYR A 404 -19.57 23.01 1.65
CA TYR A 404 -19.07 23.41 0.35
C TYR A 404 -18.35 24.75 0.39
N ARG A 405 -18.89 25.73 1.11
CA ARG A 405 -18.35 27.10 1.15
C ARG A 405 -17.22 27.29 2.15
N PHE A 406 -17.29 26.66 3.31
CA PHE A 406 -16.40 26.95 4.44
C PHE A 406 -15.59 25.71 4.85
N PRO A 407 -14.33 25.88 5.28
CA PRO A 407 -13.54 24.78 5.82
C PRO A 407 -14.13 24.25 7.14
N LEU A 408 -13.93 22.96 7.40
CA LEU A 408 -14.29 22.32 8.66
C LEU A 408 -13.34 22.78 9.77
N ARG A 409 -13.83 22.89 11.01
CA ARG A 409 -12.97 23.05 12.20
C ARG A 409 -12.22 21.75 12.51
N GLU A 410 -11.03 21.86 13.11
CA GLU A 410 -10.23 20.71 13.56
C GLU A 410 -11.05 19.69 14.39
N VAL A 411 -11.82 20.19 15.37
CA VAL A 411 -12.67 19.33 16.22
C VAL A 411 -13.72 18.56 15.41
N ALA A 412 -14.31 19.18 14.39
CA ALA A 412 -15.25 18.51 13.50
C ALA A 412 -14.54 17.51 12.60
N LYS A 413 -13.39 17.88 12.03
CA LYS A 413 -12.56 17.03 11.18
C LYS A 413 -12.13 15.75 11.88
N ASP A 414 -11.58 15.85 13.09
CA ASP A 414 -11.17 14.71 13.91
C ASP A 414 -12.34 13.80 14.26
N THR A 415 -13.47 14.40 14.63
CA THR A 415 -14.68 13.66 14.98
C THR A 415 -15.22 12.89 13.77
N LEU A 416 -15.27 13.53 12.60
CA LEU A 416 -15.73 12.92 11.36
C LEU A 416 -14.78 11.82 10.88
N ASN A 417 -13.47 12.03 10.92
CA ASN A 417 -12.46 11.03 10.56
C ASN A 417 -12.54 9.78 11.45
N ARG A 418 -12.70 9.96 12.77
CA ARG A 418 -12.89 8.87 13.72
C ARG A 418 -14.15 8.07 13.41
N GLN A 419 -15.25 8.74 13.11
CA GLN A 419 -16.52 8.09 12.81
C GLN A 419 -16.53 7.39 11.45
N PHE A 420 -15.81 7.93 10.46
CA PHE A 420 -15.58 7.24 9.19
C PHE A 420 -14.77 5.95 9.36
N LYS A 421 -13.76 5.94 10.25
CA LYS A 421 -13.02 4.72 10.59
C LYS A 421 -13.91 3.69 11.31
N ALA A 422 -14.89 4.15 12.08
CA ALA A 422 -15.85 3.29 12.77
C ALA A 422 -17.01 2.78 11.88
N GLY A 423 -17.07 3.20 10.61
CA GLY A 423 -18.10 2.74 9.67
C GLY A 423 -19.47 3.39 9.86
N ILE A 424 -19.50 4.69 10.17
CA ILE A 424 -20.75 5.46 10.36
C ILE A 424 -21.75 5.32 9.20
N THR A 425 -23.01 5.10 9.56
CA THR A 425 -24.17 5.03 8.67
C THR A 425 -24.55 6.41 8.13
N ASP A 426 -25.31 6.46 7.03
CA ASP A 426 -25.74 7.73 6.44
C ASP A 426 -26.68 8.52 7.39
N GLU A 427 -27.56 7.85 8.13
CA GLU A 427 -28.46 8.49 9.11
C GLU A 427 -27.70 9.09 10.30
N ASP A 428 -26.72 8.35 10.83
CA ASP A 428 -25.92 8.82 11.96
C ASP A 428 -24.95 9.94 11.53
N LEU A 429 -24.48 9.90 10.29
CA LEU A 429 -23.65 10.97 9.71
C LEU A 429 -24.45 12.28 9.61
N VAL A 430 -25.70 12.23 9.15
CA VAL A 430 -26.59 13.41 9.10
C VAL A 430 -26.78 13.98 10.50
N LYS A 431 -27.13 13.14 11.49
CA LYS A 431 -27.31 13.60 12.88
C LYS A 431 -26.05 14.25 13.45
N LEU A 432 -24.89 13.63 13.24
CA LEU A 432 -23.61 14.13 13.72
C LEU A 432 -23.25 15.48 13.10
N VAL A 433 -23.45 15.64 11.79
CA VAL A 433 -23.14 16.90 11.11
C VAL A 433 -24.10 18.02 11.53
N LEU A 434 -25.39 17.72 11.68
CA LEU A 434 -26.37 18.67 12.18
C LEU A 434 -26.10 19.08 13.64
N ASP A 435 -25.66 18.14 14.49
CA ASP A 435 -25.27 18.44 15.88
C ASP A 435 -23.99 19.29 15.95
N LEU A 436 -22.98 18.97 15.13
CA LEU A 436 -21.79 19.80 15.02
C LEU A 436 -22.12 21.21 14.50
N ARG A 437 -23.10 21.33 13.61
CA ARG A 437 -23.56 22.62 13.06
C ARG A 437 -24.32 23.44 14.09
N SER A 438 -25.26 22.83 14.82
CA SER A 438 -26.06 23.50 15.85
C SER A 438 -25.19 24.04 17.00
N GLN A 439 -24.08 23.36 17.30
CA GLN A 439 -23.11 23.78 18.29
C GLN A 439 -22.05 24.77 17.76
N SER A 440 -22.19 25.26 16.52
CA SER A 440 -21.19 26.11 15.84
C SER A 440 -19.79 25.51 15.81
N LYS A 441 -19.69 24.18 15.79
CA LYS A 441 -18.44 23.41 15.76
C LYS A 441 -18.10 22.85 14.39
N LEU A 442 -19.02 22.90 13.41
CA LEU A 442 -18.83 22.32 12.07
C LEU A 442 -17.83 23.13 11.22
N ASN A 443 -18.10 24.41 10.95
CA ASN A 443 -17.29 25.26 10.07
C ASN A 443 -16.76 26.51 10.78
N GLN A 444 -15.71 27.13 10.23
CA GLN A 444 -15.31 28.49 10.61
C GLN A 444 -16.03 29.49 9.70
N ILE A 445 -17.13 30.06 10.18
CA ILE A 445 -17.83 31.16 9.50
C ILE A 445 -17.21 32.45 10.03
N THR A 446 -16.11 32.89 9.41
CA THR A 446 -15.51 34.20 9.70
C THR A 446 -15.26 34.90 8.37
N GLU A 447 -15.85 36.09 8.17
CA GLU A 447 -15.77 36.86 6.92
C GLU A 447 -14.35 37.40 6.61
N GLU A 448 -13.35 37.17 7.48
CA GLU A 448 -12.12 37.98 7.47
C GLU A 448 -10.77 37.26 7.24
N GLN A 449 -10.72 35.98 6.83
CA GLN A 449 -9.43 35.37 6.46
C GLN A 449 -9.48 34.52 5.18
N GLN A 450 -9.69 35.20 4.04
CA GLN A 450 -9.29 34.71 2.72
C GLN A 450 -7.78 34.89 2.49
N ARG A 451 -6.95 34.20 3.27
CA ARG A 451 -5.55 34.03 2.89
C ARG A 451 -5.17 32.56 3.04
N HIS A 452 -4.94 31.94 1.88
CA HIS A 452 -4.45 30.58 1.74
C HIS A 452 -2.99 30.53 2.21
N TYR A 453 -2.76 30.40 3.51
CA TYR A 453 -1.41 30.27 4.04
C TYR A 453 -1.03 28.79 4.16
N ALA A 454 -0.16 28.30 3.28
CA ALA A 454 0.55 27.06 3.57
C ALA A 454 1.57 27.32 4.69
N ARG A 455 1.60 26.43 5.69
CA ARG A 455 2.57 26.48 6.78
C ARG A 455 3.83 25.75 6.34
N ILE A 456 4.95 26.47 6.25
CA ILE A 456 6.26 25.86 6.01
C ILE A 456 6.68 25.15 7.30
N ILE A 457 6.93 23.84 7.22
CA ILE A 457 7.38 23.05 8.36
C ILE A 457 8.91 23.04 8.40
N CYS A 458 9.56 22.63 7.31
CA CYS A 458 11.01 22.71 7.18
C CYS A 458 11.45 22.73 5.70
N SER A 459 12.71 23.07 5.46
CA SER A 459 13.33 23.00 4.13
C SER A 459 14.78 22.52 4.20
N MET A 460 15.23 21.79 3.17
CA MET A 460 16.61 21.31 3.10
C MET A 460 17.20 21.66 1.74
N GLY A 461 18.30 22.40 1.73
CA GLY A 461 19.06 22.65 0.51
C GLY A 461 19.89 21.41 0.14
N LEU A 462 20.02 21.15 -1.15
CA LEU A 462 20.95 20.19 -1.73
C LEU A 462 21.96 20.98 -2.55
N ALA A 463 23.21 21.03 -2.10
CA ALA A 463 24.27 21.79 -2.77
C ALA A 463 25.56 20.98 -2.85
N ARG A 464 26.35 21.18 -3.90
CA ARG A 464 27.69 20.61 -3.97
C ARG A 464 28.58 21.40 -3.02
N PRO A 465 29.47 20.73 -2.27
CA PRO A 465 30.46 21.45 -1.51
C PRO A 465 31.29 22.29 -2.49
N GLU A 466 31.36 23.60 -2.26
CA GLU A 466 32.25 24.47 -3.02
C GLU A 466 33.66 23.88 -2.94
N GLY A 467 34.26 23.61 -4.10
CA GLY A 467 35.61 23.08 -4.18
C GLY A 467 36.59 24.02 -3.46
N LYS A 468 37.52 23.43 -2.70
CA LYS A 468 38.87 23.96 -2.66
C LYS A 468 39.57 23.65 -3.97
#